data_AF-A0A4Y7QMD5-F1
#
_entry.id   AF-A0A4Y7QMD5-F1
#
_cell.length_a   1.000
_cell.length_b   1.000
_cell.length_c   1.000
_cell.angle_alpha   90.00
_cell.angle_beta   90.00
_cell.angle_gamma   90.00
#
_symmetry.space_group_name_H-M   'P 1'
#
loop_
_entity.id
_entity.type
_entity.pdbx_description
1 polymer ?
#
loop_
_entity_poly.entity_id
_entity_poly.type
_entity_poly.pdbx_seq_one_letter_code
_entity_poly.pdbx_strand_id
1 'polypeptide(L)'
;MPNRLAPIILLTGTPGTGKTTHAQLLAQSSPVPLRHINVGDLVKEKCLYESYDEEWQSYVVDEDKLLDDLEPLAAEGGLILDWHTCDIFPERWIDLVIVLRCDHTELWNRLEKRNYPLKKIQENNESEIMQTISDEARSSYAEEIIIELRSEKTEDLESNIERIVEWIRAWKENREQSD
;
A
#
# COMPACT_ATOMS: atom_id res chain seq x y z
N MET A 1 -19.96 -0.57 -0.43
CA MET A 1 -20.54 -0.75 -1.79
C MET A 1 -20.89 -2.22 -1.99
N PRO A 2 -22.15 -2.59 -2.26
CA PRO A 2 -22.61 -3.95 -1.98
C PRO A 2 -22.45 -4.96 -3.14
N ASN A 3 -21.55 -4.78 -4.11
CA ASN A 3 -21.46 -5.75 -5.22
C ASN A 3 -20.05 -5.96 -5.84
N ARG A 4 -18.99 -5.72 -5.07
CA ARG A 4 -17.61 -5.95 -5.56
C ARG A 4 -17.29 -7.44 -5.52
N LEU A 5 -16.81 -7.97 -6.66
CA LEU A 5 -16.44 -9.39 -6.82
C LEU A 5 -15.03 -9.72 -6.31
N ALA A 6 -14.24 -8.69 -5.98
CA ALA A 6 -12.88 -8.82 -5.47
C ALA A 6 -12.56 -7.66 -4.50
N PRO A 7 -11.69 -7.89 -3.49
CA PRO A 7 -11.39 -6.89 -2.47
C PRO A 7 -10.51 -5.76 -3.01
N ILE A 8 -10.49 -4.64 -2.30
CA ILE A 8 -9.45 -3.63 -2.44
C ILE A 8 -8.50 -3.75 -1.25
N ILE A 9 -7.23 -4.00 -1.56
CA ILE A 9 -6.16 -4.15 -0.57
C ILE A 9 -5.22 -2.95 -0.69
N LEU A 10 -5.01 -2.26 0.42
CA LEU A 10 -4.03 -1.18 0.53
C LEU A 10 -2.72 -1.75 1.07
N LEU A 11 -1.64 -1.66 0.30
CA LEU A 11 -0.28 -1.90 0.76
C LEU A 11 0.36 -0.56 1.09
N THR A 12 0.61 -0.33 2.39
CA THR A 12 1.26 0.87 2.90
C THR A 12 2.49 0.53 3.74
N GLY A 13 3.19 1.55 4.20
CA GLY A 13 4.44 1.48 4.95
C GLY A 13 5.51 2.38 4.36
N THR A 14 6.60 2.55 5.11
CA THR A 14 7.69 3.46 4.75
C THR A 14 8.29 3.13 3.36
N PRO A 15 8.69 4.12 2.55
CA PRO A 15 9.44 3.87 1.31
C PRO A 15 10.64 2.93 1.55
N GLY A 16 10.73 1.84 0.80
CA GLY A 16 11.80 0.83 0.94
C GLY A 16 11.41 -0.45 1.68
N THR A 17 10.25 -0.50 2.33
CA THR A 17 9.78 -1.70 3.06
C THR A 17 9.41 -2.86 2.16
N GLY A 18 9.05 -2.62 0.89
CA GLY A 18 8.85 -3.68 -0.11
C GLY A 18 7.47 -3.70 -0.78
N LYS A 19 6.64 -2.67 -0.59
CA LYS A 19 5.25 -2.59 -1.08
C LYS A 19 5.07 -3.02 -2.54
N THR A 20 5.78 -2.40 -3.47
CA THR A 20 5.68 -2.70 -4.91
C THR A 20 5.99 -4.15 -5.24
N THR A 21 6.99 -4.74 -4.58
CA THR A 21 7.34 -6.16 -4.76
C THR A 21 6.24 -7.07 -4.22
N HIS A 22 5.65 -6.75 -3.08
CA HIS A 22 4.51 -7.51 -2.53
C HIS A 22 3.29 -7.37 -3.44
N ALA A 23 2.99 -6.16 -3.92
CA ALA A 23 1.85 -5.90 -4.79
C ALA A 23 1.94 -6.67 -6.10
N GLN A 24 3.12 -6.68 -6.73
CA GLN A 24 3.36 -7.41 -7.98
C GLN A 24 3.21 -8.93 -7.81
N LEU A 25 3.75 -9.49 -6.73
CA LEU A 25 3.64 -10.92 -6.47
C LEU A 25 2.22 -11.31 -6.07
N LEU A 26 1.56 -10.50 -5.24
CA LEU A 26 0.18 -10.71 -4.82
C LEU A 26 -0.78 -10.72 -6.01
N ALA A 27 -0.62 -9.79 -6.96
CA ALA A 27 -1.42 -9.76 -8.18
C ALA A 27 -1.30 -11.04 -9.01
N GLN A 28 -0.14 -11.71 -8.98
CA GLN A 28 0.10 -12.97 -9.69
C GLN A 28 -0.41 -14.20 -8.93
N SER A 29 -0.34 -14.18 -7.60
CA SER A 29 -0.69 -15.31 -6.73
C SER A 29 -2.16 -15.30 -6.27
N SER A 30 -2.86 -14.18 -6.45
CA SER A 30 -4.22 -14.00 -5.96
C SER A 30 -5.22 -14.98 -6.61
N PRO A 31 -6.16 -15.56 -5.82
CA PRO A 31 -7.22 -16.43 -6.32
C PRO A 31 -8.32 -15.68 -7.08
N VAL A 32 -8.31 -14.34 -7.02
CA VAL A 32 -9.19 -13.45 -7.80
C VAL A 32 -8.35 -12.45 -8.59
N PRO A 33 -8.83 -11.93 -9.74
CA PRO A 33 -8.12 -10.90 -10.47
C PRO A 33 -7.91 -9.66 -9.60
N LEU A 34 -6.65 -9.25 -9.43
CA LEU A 34 -6.28 -8.01 -8.75
C LEU A 34 -5.44 -7.14 -9.68
N ARG A 35 -5.84 -5.88 -9.84
CA ARG A 35 -5.08 -4.86 -10.55
C ARG A 35 -4.17 -4.14 -9.56
N HIS A 36 -2.87 -4.28 -9.73
CA HIS A 36 -1.88 -3.47 -9.02
C HIS A 36 -1.82 -2.06 -9.59
N ILE A 37 -2.00 -1.07 -8.72
CA ILE A 37 -1.82 0.35 -9.00
C ILE A 37 -0.70 0.85 -8.08
N ASN A 38 0.48 1.09 -8.66
CA ASN A 38 1.48 1.91 -7.99
C ASN A 38 1.02 3.35 -8.11
N VAL A 39 0.58 3.92 -7.01
CA VAL A 39 -0.17 5.17 -7.09
C VAL A 39 0.79 6.37 -7.26
N GLY A 40 2.03 6.25 -6.79
CA GLY A 40 3.08 7.23 -7.09
C GLY A 40 3.43 7.34 -8.58
N ASP A 41 3.39 6.22 -9.31
CA ASP A 41 3.57 6.21 -10.77
C ASP A 41 2.32 6.75 -11.49
N LEU A 42 1.12 6.39 -11.03
CA LEU A 42 -0.14 6.92 -11.55
C LEU A 42 -0.20 8.45 -11.47
N VAL A 43 0.19 9.03 -10.34
CA VAL A 43 0.24 10.48 -10.15
C VAL A 43 1.16 11.16 -11.15
N LYS A 44 2.32 10.56 -11.43
CA LYS A 44 3.27 11.09 -12.42
C LYS A 44 2.72 10.98 -13.84
N GLU A 45 2.21 9.81 -14.20
CA GLU A 45 1.73 9.51 -15.56
C GLU A 45 0.55 10.40 -15.95
N LYS A 46 -0.37 10.63 -15.02
CA LYS A 46 -1.59 11.41 -15.25
C LYS A 46 -1.51 12.87 -14.81
N CYS A 47 -0.34 13.31 -14.35
CA CYS A 47 -0.13 14.68 -13.84
C CYS A 47 -1.11 15.07 -12.72
N LEU A 48 -1.35 14.17 -11.77
CA LEU A 48 -2.28 14.35 -10.63
C LEU A 48 -1.56 15.02 -9.45
N TYR A 49 -0.84 16.09 -9.72
CA TYR A 49 -0.05 16.84 -8.74
C TYR A 49 -0.12 18.33 -9.02
N GLU A 50 0.04 19.14 -7.97
CA GLU A 50 0.05 20.60 -8.08
C GLU A 50 1.44 21.13 -8.44
N SER A 51 2.47 20.56 -7.82
CA SER A 51 3.86 20.99 -8.00
C SER A 51 4.84 19.85 -7.68
N TYR A 52 6.09 20.05 -8.07
CA TYR A 52 7.20 19.19 -7.66
C TYR A 52 8.05 19.94 -6.63
N ASP A 53 8.28 19.32 -5.49
CA ASP A 53 9.15 19.83 -4.46
C ASP A 53 10.58 19.35 -4.71
N GLU A 54 11.46 20.26 -5.10
CA GLU A 54 12.87 19.97 -5.39
C GLU A 54 13.67 19.60 -4.12
N GLU A 55 13.28 20.11 -2.95
CA GLU A 55 13.96 19.83 -1.69
C GLU A 55 13.71 18.39 -1.23
N TRP A 56 12.45 17.95 -1.33
CA TRP A 56 12.01 16.61 -0.91
C TRP A 56 12.08 15.58 -2.05
N GLN A 57 12.34 16.04 -3.27
CA GLN A 57 12.33 15.26 -4.50
C GLN A 57 11.05 14.43 -4.62
N SER A 58 9.90 15.07 -4.38
CA SER A 58 8.57 14.46 -4.36
C SER A 58 7.54 15.38 -5.03
N TYR A 59 6.44 14.79 -5.48
CA TYR A 59 5.31 15.56 -6.01
C TYR A 59 4.37 15.90 -4.86
N VAL A 60 3.89 17.14 -4.85
CA VAL A 60 2.74 17.55 -4.02
C VAL A 60 1.50 17.06 -4.74
N VAL A 61 0.94 15.95 -4.25
CA VAL A 61 -0.19 15.25 -4.87
C VAL A 61 -1.44 16.11 -4.79
N ASP A 62 -2.19 16.16 -5.88
CA ASP A 62 -3.55 16.71 -5.88
C ASP A 62 -4.50 15.56 -5.50
N GLU A 63 -4.84 15.48 -4.21
CA GLU A 63 -5.60 14.38 -3.63
C GLU A 63 -6.99 14.25 -4.25
N ASP A 64 -7.68 15.38 -4.48
CA ASP A 64 -9.01 15.39 -5.10
C ASP A 64 -8.96 14.77 -6.50
N LYS A 65 -8.02 15.20 -7.36
CA LYS A 65 -7.87 14.62 -8.71
C LYS A 65 -7.49 13.15 -8.67
N LEU A 66 -6.65 12.76 -7.71
CA LEU A 66 -6.26 11.37 -7.54
C LEU A 66 -7.45 10.49 -7.15
N LEU A 67 -8.26 10.93 -6.19
CA LEU A 67 -9.44 10.21 -5.76
C LEU A 67 -10.50 10.13 -6.86
N ASP A 68 -10.72 11.22 -7.61
CA ASP A 68 -11.62 11.24 -8.77
C ASP A 68 -11.18 10.22 -9.85
N ASP A 69 -9.88 10.07 -10.09
CA ASP A 69 -9.34 9.11 -11.05
C ASP A 69 -9.47 7.66 -10.56
N LEU A 70 -9.36 7.43 -9.25
CA LEU A 70 -9.44 6.10 -8.65
C LEU A 70 -10.87 5.64 -8.35
N GLU A 71 -11.82 6.54 -8.10
CA GLU A 71 -13.20 6.19 -7.69
C GLU A 71 -13.89 5.20 -8.64
N PRO A 72 -13.83 5.36 -9.99
CA PRO A 72 -14.45 4.39 -10.90
C PRO A 72 -13.84 2.99 -10.75
N LEU A 73 -12.52 2.91 -10.55
CA LEU A 73 -11.81 1.64 -10.37
C LEU A 73 -12.16 1.04 -8.99
N ALA A 74 -12.24 1.87 -7.96
CA ALA A 74 -12.60 1.45 -6.61
C ALA A 74 -14.04 0.92 -6.54
N ALA A 75 -14.94 1.45 -7.38
CA ALA A 75 -16.30 0.95 -7.49
C ALA A 75 -16.38 -0.48 -8.07
N GLU A 76 -15.47 -0.83 -8.99
CA GLU A 76 -15.36 -2.19 -9.55
C GLU A 76 -14.77 -3.19 -8.54
N GLY A 77 -13.84 -2.73 -7.70
CA GLY A 77 -13.10 -3.56 -6.76
C GLY A 77 -11.91 -4.27 -7.41
N GLY A 78 -11.31 -5.24 -6.70
CA GLY A 78 -10.18 -6.01 -7.21
C GLY A 78 -8.91 -5.19 -7.42
N LEU A 79 -8.57 -4.32 -6.47
CA LEU A 79 -7.40 -3.45 -6.57
C LEU A 79 -6.37 -3.78 -5.50
N ILE A 80 -5.10 -3.59 -5.86
CA ILE A 80 -4.00 -3.45 -4.91
C ILE A 80 -3.48 -2.02 -5.06
N LEU A 81 -3.70 -1.20 -4.03
CA LEU A 81 -3.18 0.17 -3.97
C LEU A 81 -1.82 0.14 -3.27
N ASP A 82 -0.75 0.53 -3.97
CA ASP A 82 0.61 0.66 -3.42
C ASP A 82 0.94 2.15 -3.25
N TRP A 83 0.85 2.65 -2.02
CA TRP A 83 1.23 4.01 -1.62
C TRP A 83 1.96 3.98 -0.26
N HIS A 84 2.74 5.00 0.06
CA HIS A 84 3.45 5.13 1.35
C HIS A 84 2.64 5.77 2.50
N THR A 85 1.39 6.13 2.25
CA THR A 85 0.46 6.99 3.00
C THR A 85 -0.92 6.45 2.66
N CYS A 86 -1.84 6.52 3.59
CA CYS A 86 -3.09 5.78 3.55
C CYS A 86 -4.32 6.58 3.97
N ASP A 87 -4.15 7.73 4.63
CA ASP A 87 -5.24 8.58 5.13
C ASP A 87 -6.13 9.20 4.03
N ILE A 88 -5.60 9.38 2.82
CA ILE A 88 -6.35 9.99 1.70
C ILE A 88 -7.48 9.10 1.17
N PHE A 89 -7.39 7.78 1.29
CA PHE A 89 -8.38 6.89 0.66
C PHE A 89 -9.64 6.79 1.52
N PRO A 90 -10.85 6.93 0.93
CA PRO A 90 -12.08 6.72 1.67
C PRO A 90 -12.13 5.34 2.32
N GLU A 91 -12.38 5.28 3.63
CA GLU A 91 -12.44 4.02 4.40
C GLU A 91 -13.35 2.97 3.75
N ARG A 92 -14.48 3.42 3.18
CA ARG A 92 -15.45 2.58 2.45
C ARG A 92 -14.87 1.81 1.25
N TRP A 93 -13.72 2.24 0.71
CA TRP A 93 -13.05 1.56 -0.38
C TRP A 93 -12.26 0.37 0.13
N ILE A 94 -11.57 0.49 1.26
CA ILE A 94 -10.52 -0.46 1.63
C ILE A 94 -11.11 -1.65 2.40
N ASP A 95 -10.89 -2.86 1.91
CA ASP A 95 -11.31 -4.08 2.60
C ASP A 95 -10.20 -4.65 3.51
N LEU A 96 -8.92 -4.33 3.22
CA LEU A 96 -7.74 -4.74 4.00
C LEU A 96 -6.62 -3.71 3.87
N VAL A 97 -6.00 -3.34 4.99
CA VAL A 97 -4.80 -2.52 5.06
C VAL A 97 -3.63 -3.40 5.50
N ILE A 98 -2.60 -3.49 4.66
CA ILE A 98 -1.35 -4.17 4.98
C ILE A 98 -0.27 -3.10 5.19
N VAL A 99 0.25 -3.00 6.42
CA VAL A 99 1.37 -2.11 6.75
C VAL A 99 2.65 -2.93 6.75
N LEU A 100 3.51 -2.73 5.75
CA LEU A 100 4.81 -3.39 5.69
C LEU A 100 5.82 -2.69 6.59
N ARG A 101 6.45 -3.47 7.46
CA ARG A 101 7.46 -3.04 8.44
C ARG A 101 8.81 -3.65 8.11
N CYS A 102 9.88 -2.94 8.42
CA CYS A 102 11.24 -3.39 8.17
C CYS A 102 12.17 -2.93 9.28
N ASP A 103 13.13 -3.77 9.69
CA ASP A 103 14.22 -3.31 10.55
C ASP A 103 14.91 -2.08 9.95
N HIS A 104 15.19 -1.09 10.78
CA HIS A 104 15.74 0.19 10.33
C HIS A 104 17.12 0.03 9.65
N THR A 105 17.93 -0.94 10.07
CA THR A 105 19.24 -1.19 9.46
C THR A 105 19.09 -1.79 8.07
N GLU A 106 18.15 -2.73 7.90
CA GLU A 106 17.83 -3.30 6.59
C GLU A 106 17.20 -2.26 5.66
N LEU A 107 16.29 -1.43 6.18
CA LEU A 107 15.67 -0.35 5.43
C LEU A 107 16.73 0.65 4.94
N TRP A 108 17.65 1.06 5.81
CA TRP A 108 18.78 1.93 5.45
C TRP A 108 19.57 1.34 4.28
N ASN A 109 19.99 0.07 4.39
CA ASN A 109 20.75 -0.61 3.34
C ASN A 109 19.99 -0.65 2.00
N ARG A 110 18.66 -0.84 2.03
CA ARG A 110 17.82 -0.84 0.83
C ARG A 110 17.73 0.55 0.20
N LEU A 111 17.58 1.60 1.01
CA LEU A 111 17.49 2.98 0.54
C LEU A 111 18.82 3.49 -0.02
N GLU A 112 19.95 3.12 0.60
CA GLU A 112 21.29 3.40 0.09
C GLU A 112 21.53 2.73 -1.28
N LYS A 113 21.15 1.46 -1.43
CA LYS A 113 21.21 0.74 -2.72
C LYS A 113 20.35 1.37 -3.82
N ARG A 114 19.30 2.11 -3.44
CA ARG A 114 18.45 2.90 -4.35
C ARG A 114 19.06 4.26 -4.71
N ASN A 115 20.26 4.55 -4.21
CA ASN A 115 21.01 5.78 -4.45
C ASN A 115 20.25 7.04 -3.99
N TYR A 116 19.50 6.92 -2.89
CA TYR A 116 18.81 8.06 -2.29
C TYR A 116 19.82 9.01 -1.61
N PRO A 117 19.58 10.33 -1.63
CA PRO A 117 20.38 11.27 -0.85
C PRO A 117 20.32 10.94 0.65
N LEU A 118 21.43 11.14 1.37
CA LEU A 118 21.54 10.82 2.79
C LEU A 118 20.40 11.42 3.64
N LYS A 119 20.03 12.69 3.38
CA LYS A 119 18.91 13.38 4.06
C LYS A 119 17.60 12.57 3.93
N LYS A 120 17.30 12.10 2.71
CA LYS A 120 16.10 11.32 2.41
C LYS A 120 16.15 9.92 3.04
N ILE A 121 17.34 9.31 3.12
CA ILE A 121 17.52 8.03 3.82
C ILE A 121 17.23 8.21 5.31
N GLN A 122 17.82 9.23 5.94
CA GLN A 122 17.65 9.53 7.37
C GLN A 122 16.18 9.76 7.73
N GLU A 123 15.49 10.59 6.94
CA GLU A 123 14.08 10.89 7.14
C GLU A 123 13.18 9.65 7.04
N ASN A 124 13.31 8.85 5.98
CA ASN A 124 12.52 7.63 5.84
C ASN A 124 12.83 6.64 6.97
N ASN A 125 14.10 6.50 7.34
CA ASN A 125 14.51 5.61 8.41
C ASN A 125 13.97 6.06 9.78
N GLU A 126 13.98 7.37 10.06
CA GLU A 126 13.36 7.94 11.25
C GLU A 126 11.85 7.71 11.26
N SER A 127 11.18 7.89 10.12
CA SER A 127 9.75 7.61 9.97
C SER A 127 9.39 6.14 10.30
N GLU A 128 10.21 5.18 9.87
CA GLU A 128 10.03 3.77 10.22
C GLU A 128 10.23 3.51 11.72
N ILE A 129 11.25 4.14 12.34
CA ILE A 129 11.53 4.02 13.78
C ILE A 129 10.37 4.59 14.60
N MET A 130 9.84 5.74 14.20
CA MET A 130 8.72 6.41 14.85
C MET A 130 7.37 5.75 14.53
N GLN A 131 7.34 4.78 13.62
CA GLN A 131 6.14 4.05 13.19
C GLN A 131 5.05 4.96 12.61
N THR A 132 5.46 6.07 11.98
CA THR A 132 4.53 7.11 11.49
C THR A 132 3.40 6.52 10.65
N ILE A 133 3.72 5.63 9.71
CA ILE A 133 2.73 5.04 8.80
C ILE A 133 1.82 4.01 9.51
N SER A 134 2.33 3.31 10.52
CA SER A 134 1.50 2.43 11.35
C SER A 134 0.47 3.23 12.15
N ASP A 135 0.89 4.35 12.75
CA ASP A 135 0.01 5.20 13.53
C ASP A 135 -1.03 5.92 12.66
N GLU A 136 -0.63 6.33 11.44
CA GLU A 136 -1.53 6.87 10.44
C GLU A 136 -2.60 5.85 10.01
N ALA A 137 -2.20 4.60 9.73
CA ALA A 137 -3.14 3.54 9.39
C ALA A 137 -4.15 3.28 10.51
N ARG A 138 -3.70 3.19 11.77
CA ARG A 138 -4.57 2.99 12.94
C ARG A 138 -5.50 4.17 13.22
N SER A 139 -5.12 5.38 12.79
CA SER A 139 -5.95 6.57 12.93
C SER A 139 -7.00 6.69 11.82
N SER A 140 -6.74 6.07 10.66
CA SER A 140 -7.55 6.23 9.44
C SER A 140 -8.50 5.06 9.17
N TYR A 141 -8.21 3.87 9.72
CA TYR A 141 -8.96 2.65 9.48
C TYR A 141 -9.25 1.88 10.77
N ALA A 142 -10.31 1.08 10.73
CA ALA A 142 -10.65 0.18 11.83
C ALA A 142 -9.54 -0.86 12.07
N GLU A 143 -9.20 -1.12 13.34
CA GLU A 143 -8.06 -1.96 13.74
C GLU A 143 -8.17 -3.39 13.18
N GLU A 144 -9.38 -3.91 13.02
CA GLU A 144 -9.65 -5.27 12.53
C GLU A 144 -9.27 -5.50 11.06
N ILE A 145 -9.17 -4.44 10.25
CA ILE A 145 -8.76 -4.55 8.85
C ILE A 145 -7.29 -4.19 8.65
N ILE A 146 -6.55 -3.86 9.72
CA ILE A 146 -5.13 -3.51 9.66
C ILE A 146 -4.28 -4.72 10.05
N ILE A 147 -3.36 -5.09 9.18
CA ILE A 147 -2.38 -6.15 9.44
C ILE A 147 -0.98 -5.61 9.20
N GLU A 148 -0.15 -5.63 10.24
CA GLU A 148 1.28 -5.34 10.08
C GLU A 148 2.04 -6.61 9.71
N LEU A 149 2.90 -6.50 8.70
CA LEU A 149 3.72 -7.60 8.20
C LEU A 149 5.19 -7.18 8.16
N ARG A 150 6.06 -8.02 8.73
CA ARG A 150 7.51 -7.88 8.60
C ARG A 150 7.93 -8.17 7.17
N SER A 151 8.88 -7.40 6.63
CA SER A 151 9.29 -7.49 5.23
C SER A 151 10.80 -7.29 5.06
N GLU A 152 11.60 -8.25 5.52
CA GLU A 152 13.07 -8.15 5.52
C GLU A 152 13.73 -9.11 4.54
N LYS A 153 13.20 -10.33 4.42
CA LYS A 153 13.77 -11.41 3.62
C LYS A 153 12.78 -11.97 2.60
N THR A 154 13.27 -12.80 1.69
CA THR A 154 12.43 -13.46 0.68
C THR A 154 11.39 -14.38 1.34
N GLU A 155 11.76 -15.06 2.42
CA GLU A 155 10.84 -15.92 3.16
C GLU A 155 9.69 -15.13 3.78
N ASP A 156 9.96 -13.90 4.24
CA ASP A 156 8.90 -12.99 4.72
C ASP A 156 7.95 -12.64 3.58
N LEU A 157 8.47 -12.30 2.40
CA LEU A 157 7.66 -12.01 1.22
C LEU A 157 6.76 -13.19 0.87
N GLU A 158 7.29 -14.40 0.74
CA GLU A 158 6.52 -15.60 0.40
C GLU A 158 5.42 -15.88 1.44
N SER A 159 5.76 -15.83 2.73
CA SER A 159 4.81 -16.05 3.82
C SER A 159 3.74 -14.96 3.89
N ASN A 160 4.10 -13.69 3.65
CA ASN A 160 3.17 -12.58 3.60
C ASN A 160 2.16 -12.74 2.47
N ILE A 161 2.61 -13.15 1.27
CA ILE A 161 1.72 -13.39 0.13
C ILE A 161 0.76 -14.54 0.42
N GLU A 162 1.25 -15.65 0.98
CA GLU A 162 0.39 -16.78 1.37
C GLU A 162 -0.70 -16.32 2.35
N ARG A 163 -0.32 -15.59 3.39
CA ARG A 163 -1.26 -15.05 4.39
C ARG A 163 -2.31 -14.12 3.77
N ILE A 164 -1.91 -13.23 2.85
CA ILE A 164 -2.86 -12.32 2.18
C ILE A 164 -3.78 -13.11 1.24
N VAL A 165 -3.26 -14.12 0.53
CA VAL A 165 -4.05 -15.00 -0.34
C VAL A 165 -5.11 -15.78 0.47
N GLU A 166 -4.74 -16.31 1.64
CA GLU A 166 -5.69 -16.97 2.54
C GLU A 166 -6.78 -16.00 3.00
N TRP A 167 -6.41 -14.77 3.35
CA TRP A 167 -7.37 -13.73 3.69
C TRP A 167 -8.33 -13.44 2.54
N ILE A 168 -7.85 -13.34 1.30
CA ILE A 168 -8.69 -13.12 0.10
C ILE A 168 -9.68 -14.27 -0.08
N ARG A 169 -9.27 -15.52 0.13
CA ARG A 169 -10.17 -16.69 0.05
C ARG A 169 -11.29 -16.57 1.08
N ALA A 170 -10.95 -16.30 2.34
CA ALA A 170 -11.93 -16.14 3.41
C ALA A 170 -12.87 -14.94 3.14
N TRP A 171 -12.34 -13.81 2.66
CA TRP A 171 -13.15 -12.65 2.27
C TRP A 171 -14.19 -13.00 1.20
N LYS A 172 -13.79 -13.80 0.20
CA LYS A 172 -14.68 -14.24 -0.88
C LYS A 172 -15.77 -15.20 -0.36
N GLU A 173 -15.38 -16.20 0.41
CA GLU A 173 -16.32 -17.19 0.99
C GLU A 173 -17.36 -16.53 1.89
N ASN A 174 -16.96 -15.56 2.72
CA ASN A 174 -17.89 -14.85 3.61
C ASN A 174 -18.93 -14.03 2.85
N ARG A 175 -18.59 -13.50 1.67
CA ARG A 175 -19.52 -12.76 0.82
C ARG A 175 -20.47 -13.69 0.05
N GLU A 176 -19.97 -14.81 -0.45
CA GLU A 176 -20.81 -15.83 -1.11
C GLU A 176 -21.84 -16.47 -0.16
N GLN A 177 -21.57 -16.50 1.15
CA GLN A 177 -22.50 -17.01 2.17
C GLN A 177 -23.49 -15.95 2.67
N SER A 178 -23.24 -14.67 2.37
CA SER A 178 -24.08 -13.54 2.81
C SER A 178 -25.12 -13.12 1.76
N ASP A 179 -25.04 -13.68 0.55
CA ASP A 179 -25.99 -13.54 -0.56
C ASP A 179 -26.98 -14.71 -0.63
#